data_AF-A0AAW7XF34-F1
#
_entry.id   AF-A0AAW7XF34-F1
#
_cell.length_a   1.000
_cell.length_b   1.000
_cell.length_c   1.000
_cell.angle_alpha   90.00
_cell.angle_beta   90.00
_cell.angle_gamma   90.00
#
_symmetry.space_group_name_H-M   'P 1'
#
loop_
_entity.id
_entity.type
_entity.pdbx_description
1 polymer ?
#
loop_
_entity_poly.entity_id
_entity_poly.type
_entity_poly.pdbx_seq_one_letter_code
_entity_poly.pdbx_strand_id
1 'polypeptide(L)' 'MWSFKNITSVSLLVLVFGLQSCQSQDQKEKKPNIIFFFTDDQSYDTQKDFGNSKVKTPNLD' A
#
# COMPACT_ATOMS: atom_id res chain seq x y z
N MET A 1 -32.07 -46.12 5.27
CA MET A 1 -31.21 -45.93 4.08
C MET A 1 -31.31 -44.49 3.58
N TRP A 2 -30.92 -43.50 4.39
CA TRP A 2 -30.78 -42.12 3.92
C TRP A 2 -29.37 -41.97 3.35
N SER A 3 -29.25 -42.45 2.12
CA SER A 3 -28.17 -42.29 1.15
C SER A 3 -26.81 -41.80 1.67
N PHE A 4 -25.90 -42.74 1.96
CA PHE A 4 -24.46 -42.51 2.15
C PHE A 4 -23.83 -41.72 0.97
N LYS A 5 -24.44 -41.84 -0.21
CA LYS A 5 -24.12 -41.14 -1.46
C LYS A 5 -24.39 -39.63 -1.41
N ASN A 6 -25.30 -39.19 -0.54
CA ASN A 6 -25.65 -37.77 -0.36
C ASN A 6 -24.66 -37.09 0.59
N ILE A 7 -24.19 -37.79 1.64
CA ILE A 7 -23.19 -37.28 2.58
C ILE A 7 -21.84 -37.05 1.88
N THR A 8 -21.43 -37.99 1.02
CA THR A 8 -20.21 -37.84 0.21
C THR A 8 -20.33 -36.70 -0.79
N SER A 9 -21.49 -36.49 -1.40
CA SER A 9 -21.73 -35.35 -2.31
C SER A 9 -21.71 -34.00 -1.59
N VAL A 10 -22.25 -33.92 -0.37
CA VAL A 10 -22.23 -32.68 0.45
C VAL A 10 -20.81 -32.33 0.88
N SER A 11 -20.01 -33.33 1.28
CA SER A 11 -18.61 -33.13 1.65
C SER A 11 -17.77 -32.59 0.48
N LEU A 12 -18.00 -33.13 -0.73
CA LEU A 12 -17.33 -32.65 -1.95
C LEU A 12 -17.71 -31.19 -2.27
N LEU A 13 -18.97 -30.81 -2.05
CA LEU A 13 -19.46 -29.48 -2.34
C LEU A 13 -18.87 -28.42 -1.38
N VAL A 14 -18.75 -28.76 -0.10
CA VAL A 14 -18.09 -27.89 0.92
C VAL A 14 -16.62 -27.67 0.59
N LEU A 15 -15.93 -28.70 0.10
CA LEU A 15 -14.53 -28.63 -0.32
C LEU A 15 -14.32 -27.68 -1.51
N VAL A 16 -15.22 -27.69 -2.49
CA VAL A 16 -15.16 -26.81 -3.67
C VAL A 16 -15.41 -25.35 -3.30
N PHE A 17 -16.35 -25.07 -2.38
CA PHE A 17 -16.63 -23.71 -1.93
C PHE A 17 -15.52 -23.12 -1.06
N GLY A 18 -14.81 -23.94 -0.26
CA GLY A 18 -13.68 -23.48 0.56
C GLY A 18 -12.49 -22.98 -0.27
N LEU A 19 -12.31 -23.48 -1.50
CA LEU A 19 -11.21 -23.09 -2.39
C LEU A 19 -11.42 -21.73 -3.08
N GLN A 20 -12.64 -21.20 -3.09
CA GLN A 20 -12.96 -19.90 -3.71
C GLN A 20 -12.61 -18.70 -2.81
N SER A 21 -12.24 -18.93 -1.55
CA SER A 21 -11.94 -17.86 -0.58
C SER A 21 -10.56 -17.22 -0.78
N CYS A 22 -9.71 -17.75 -1.66
CA CYS A 22 -8.40 -17.19 -1.97
C CYS A 22 -8.50 -16.18 -3.12
N GLN A 23 -9.35 -15.17 -2.96
CA GLN A 23 -9.34 -14.02 -3.86
C GLN A 23 -8.31 -13.03 -3.32
N SER A 24 -7.09 -13.08 -3.87
CA SER A 24 -6.08 -12.06 -3.61
C SER A 24 -6.64 -10.72 -4.04
N GLN A 25 -6.91 -9.85 -3.06
CA GLN A 25 -7.34 -8.50 -3.31
C GLN A 25 -6.17 -7.80 -3.98
N ASP A 26 -6.29 -7.51 -5.27
CA ASP A 26 -5.31 -6.73 -6.01
C ASP A 26 -5.17 -5.38 -5.30
N GLN A 27 -4.21 -5.29 -4.38
CA GLN A 27 -3.72 -4.02 -3.89
C GLN A 27 -2.98 -3.42 -5.06
N LYS A 28 -3.72 -2.70 -5.91
CA LYS A 28 -3.12 -1.80 -6.88
C LYS A 28 -2.24 -0.85 -6.09
N GLU A 29 -0.94 -1.11 -6.10
CA GLU A 29 0.04 -0.20 -5.55
C GLU A 29 -0.16 1.14 -6.27
N LYS A 30 -0.72 2.10 -5.54
CA LYS A 30 -0.90 3.44 -6.05
C LYS A 30 0.50 4.02 -6.17
N LYS A 31 0.94 4.25 -7.41
CA LYS A 31 2.19 4.94 -7.68
C LYS A 31 2.15 6.30 -6.95
N PRO A 32 3.26 6.71 -6.30
CA PRO A 32 3.31 8.01 -5.65
C PRO A 32 3.22 9.12 -6.69
N ASN A 33 2.65 10.25 -6.28
CA ASN A 33 2.74 11.49 -7.06
C ASN A 33 4.12 12.11 -6.85
N ILE A 34 4.69 12.71 -7.89
CA ILE A 34 5.98 13.40 -7.82
C ILE A 34 5.72 14.90 -7.93
N ILE A 35 6.19 15.67 -6.95
CA ILE A 35 6.25 17.13 -6.99
C ILE A 35 7.71 17.52 -6.88
N PHE A 36 8.24 18.19 -7.90
CA PHE A 36 9.63 18.61 -7.95
C PHE A 36 9.71 20.12 -7.74
N PHE A 37 10.36 20.54 -6.65
CA PHE A 37 10.67 21.94 -6.38
C PHE A 37 12.10 22.22 -6.83
N PHE A 38 12.26 23.24 -7.66
CA PHE A 38 13.57 23.69 -8.14
C PHE A 38 13.70 25.18 -7.86
N THR A 39 14.79 25.54 -7.20
CA THR A 39 15.07 26.90 -6.72
C THR A 39 16.36 27.38 -7.35
N ASP A 40 16.34 28.60 -7.86
CA ASP A 40 17.55 29.23 -8.41
C ASP A 40 18.48 29.66 -7.26
N ASP A 41 19.78 29.43 -7.42
CA ASP A 41 20.86 29.81 -6.49
C ASP A 41 20.68 29.44 -4.99
N GLN A 42 19.80 28.49 -4.67
CA GLN A 42 19.68 28.00 -3.29
C GLN A 42 20.89 27.14 -2.93
N SER A 43 21.79 27.73 -2.13
CA SER A 43 22.99 27.09 -1.61
C SER A 43 22.70 26.24 -0.36
N TYR A 44 23.66 25.44 0.10
CA TYR A 44 23.46 24.58 1.26
C TYR A 44 23.25 25.36 2.57
N ASP A 45 23.89 26.53 2.73
CA ASP A 45 23.78 27.34 3.95
C ASP A 45 22.54 28.24 3.97
N THR A 46 21.73 28.22 2.91
CA THR A 46 20.46 28.97 2.80
C THR A 46 19.23 28.13 3.16
N GLN A 47 19.43 26.97 3.79
CA GLN A 47 18.39 26.22 4.52
C GLN A 47 18.76 26.13 6.00
N LYS A 48 17.76 26.31 6.87
CA LYS A 48 17.96 26.45 8.33
C LYS A 48 18.58 25.19 8.96
N ASP A 49 18.21 23.99 8.50
CA ASP A 49 18.72 22.72 9.06
C ASP A 49 20.23 22.54 8.91
N PHE A 50 20.85 23.27 7.99
CA PHE A 50 22.30 23.29 7.83
C PHE A 50 23.01 24.23 8.81
N GLY A 51 22.31 24.70 9.86
CA GLY A 51 22.89 25.44 10.99
C GLY A 51 22.81 26.97 10.86
N ASN A 52 22.18 27.49 9.80
CA ASN A 52 21.98 28.92 9.63
C ASN A 52 20.75 29.41 10.41
N SER A 53 20.98 29.78 11.68
CA SER A 53 19.92 30.28 12.59
C SER A 53 19.19 31.55 12.13
N LYS A 54 19.73 32.28 11.14
CA LYS A 54 19.09 33.48 10.58
C LYS A 54 18.11 33.15 9.46
N VAL A 55 18.31 32.03 8.78
CA VAL A 55 17.44 31.56 7.70
C VAL A 55 16.20 30.89 8.30
N LYS A 56 15.06 31.09 7.66
CA LYS A 56 13.77 30.52 8.05
C LYS A 56 13.18 29.75 6.87
N THR A 57 13.16 28.43 6.95
CA THR A 57 12.64 27.52 5.91
C THR A 57 11.55 26.60 6.47
N PRO A 58 10.47 27.12 7.09
CA PRO A 58 9.56 26.35 7.96
C PRO A 58 8.81 25.18 7.31
N ASN A 59 8.76 25.09 5.98
CA ASN A 59 8.15 23.99 5.23
C ASN A 59 9.18 23.03 4.61
N LEU A 60 10.48 23.33 4.75
CA LEU A 60 11.61 22.52 4.31
C LEU A 60 12.49 22.04 5.48
N ASP A 61 12.33 22.64 6.67
CA ASP A 61 12.89 22.23 7.97
C ASP A 61 12.41 20.83 8.40
#